data_AF-A0A6L5B6Y1-F1
#
_entry.id   AF-A0A6L5B6Y1-F1
#
_cell.length_a   1.000
_cell.length_b   1.000
_cell.length_c   1.000
_cell.angle_alpha   90.00
_cell.angle_beta   90.00
_cell.angle_gamma   90.00
#
_symmetry.space_group_name_H-M   'P 1'
#
loop_
_entity.id
_entity.type
_entity.pdbx_description
1 polymer ?
#
loop_
_entity_poly.entity_id
_entity_poly.type
_entity_poly.pdbx_seq_one_letter_code
_entity_poly.pdbx_strand_id
1 'polypeptide(L)' 'VDLVGGYYDAGDNVKFGLPMAFTITLLSWSVIEYGDQISDAGEYYHALDAIKWGTDYFIKCHTQPNVLWGQ' A
#
# COMPACT_ATOMS: atom_id res chain seq x y z
N VAL A 1 -2.18 17.00 -10.65
CA VAL A 1 -2.59 15.69 -10.10
C VAL A 1 -2.49 15.77 -8.59
N ASP A 2 -3.46 15.24 -7.84
CA ASP A 2 -3.32 15.08 -6.38
C ASP A 2 -2.63 13.74 -6.11
N LEU A 3 -1.40 13.79 -5.58
CA LEU A 3 -0.60 12.62 -5.25
C LEU A 3 -0.28 12.54 -3.74
N VAL A 4 -1.09 13.19 -2.89
CA VAL A 4 -0.98 13.08 -1.43
C VAL A 4 -1.47 11.69 -0.98
N GLY A 5 -0.75 11.10 -0.02
CA GLY A 5 -0.98 9.74 0.50
C GLY A 5 0.25 8.84 0.29
N GLY A 6 0.08 7.53 0.51
CA GLY A 6 1.15 6.54 0.38
C GLY A 6 2.18 6.62 1.51
N TYR A 7 3.25 5.83 1.38
CA TYR A 7 4.30 5.71 2.40
C TYR A 7 5.61 6.32 1.92
N TYR A 8 6.39 6.85 2.86
CA TYR A 8 7.82 7.06 2.64
C TYR A 8 8.54 5.71 2.66
N ASP A 9 9.57 5.58 1.83
CA ASP A 9 10.18 4.28 1.53
C ASP A 9 11.00 3.72 2.70
N ALA A 10 11.85 4.55 3.30
CA ALA A 10 12.76 4.13 4.36
C ALA A 10 12.90 5.22 5.45
N GLY A 11 14.13 5.67 5.72
CA GLY A 11 14.43 6.76 6.64
C GLY A 11 14.42 8.15 6.00
N ASP A 12 14.13 8.22 4.69
CA ASP A 12 13.97 9.45 3.94
C ASP A 12 12.47 9.77 3.74
N ASN A 13 12.18 10.78 2.92
CA ASN A 13 10.82 11.22 2.63
C ASN A 13 10.45 11.04 1.15
N VAL A 14 11.16 10.18 0.42
CA VAL A 14 10.84 9.88 -0.98
C VAL A 14 9.85 8.73 -1.04
N LYS A 15 8.95 8.78 -2.03
CA LYS A 15 7.94 7.76 -2.28
C LYS A 15 8.37 6.96 -3.51
N PHE A 16 9.14 5.89 -3.31
CA PHE A 16 9.53 5.00 -4.39
C PHE A 16 8.39 4.02 -4.69
N GLY A 17 7.81 4.11 -5.90
CA GLY A 17 6.61 3.35 -6.27
C GLY A 17 6.82 1.84 -6.30
N LEU A 18 7.99 1.37 -6.76
CA LEU A 18 8.29 -0.07 -6.84
C LEU A 18 8.33 -0.77 -5.47
N PRO A 19 9.16 -0.34 -4.50
CA PRO A 19 9.18 -0.98 -3.18
C PRO A 19 7.86 -0.81 -2.42
N MET A 20 7.15 0.31 -2.59
CA MET A 20 5.81 0.47 -2.01
C MET A 20 4.83 -0.55 -2.57
N ALA A 21 4.78 -0.74 -3.89
CA ALA A 21 3.90 -1.72 -4.54
C ALA A 21 4.21 -3.15 -4.08
N PHE A 22 5.49 -3.48 -3.94
CA PHE A 22 5.92 -4.76 -3.39
C PHE A 22 5.42 -4.97 -1.94
N THR A 23 5.62 -3.98 -1.07
CA THR A 23 5.17 -4.04 0.34
C THR A 23 3.66 -4.24 0.45
N ILE A 24 2.86 -3.47 -0.29
CA ILE A 24 1.39 -3.59 -0.26
C ILE A 24 0.94 -4.94 -0.81
N THR A 25 1.63 -5.48 -1.83
CA THR A 25 1.35 -6.82 -2.37
C THR A 25 1.58 -7.90 -1.32
N LEU A 26 2.73 -7.88 -0.62
CA LEU A 26 3.04 -8.87 0.42
C LEU A 26 2.14 -8.75 1.65
N LEU A 27 1.80 -7.53 2.07
CA LEU A 27 0.87 -7.33 3.18
C LEU A 27 -0.52 -7.88 2.81
N SER A 28 -1.00 -7.61 1.59
CA SER A 28 -2.28 -8.14 1.10
C SER A 28 -2.27 -9.67 1.04
N TRP A 29 -1.18 -10.28 0.54
CA TRP A 29 -1.04 -11.73 0.54
C TRP A 29 -1.03 -12.29 1.97
N SER A 30 -0.31 -11.65 2.89
CA SER A 30 -0.29 -12.09 4.29
C SER A 30 -1.68 -12.06 4.94
N VAL A 31 -2.52 -11.06 4.62
CA VAL A 31 -3.92 -11.00 5.08
C VAL A 31 -4.78 -12.10 4.44
N ILE A 32 -4.53 -12.46 3.17
CA ILE A 32 -5.23 -13.57 2.50
C ILE A 32 -4.86 -14.92 3.13
N GLU A 33 -3.57 -15.15 3.39
CA GLU A 33 -3.06 -16.45 3.87
C GLU A 33 -3.28 -16.64 5.37
N TYR A 34 -3.11 -15.58 6.17
CA TYR A 34 -3.06 -15.64 7.63
C TYR A 34 -4.11 -14.73 8.31
N GLY A 35 -5.22 -14.45 7.62
CA GLY A 35 -6.25 -13.53 8.09
C GLY A 35 -6.80 -13.87 9.47
N ASP A 36 -7.00 -15.17 9.76
CA ASP A 36 -7.50 -15.63 11.06
C ASP A 36 -6.50 -15.34 12.18
N GLN A 37 -5.21 -15.64 11.98
CA GLN A 37 -4.17 -15.37 12.97
C GLN A 37 -3.94 -13.88 13.20
N ILE A 38 -4.03 -13.08 12.13
CA ILE A 38 -3.96 -11.61 12.21
C ILE A 38 -5.18 -11.07 12.96
N SER A 39 -6.37 -11.65 12.76
CA SER A 39 -7.58 -11.31 13.50
C SER A 39 -7.50 -11.71 14.98
N ASP A 40 -7.00 -12.90 15.29
CA ASP A 40 -6.77 -13.37 16.67
C ASP A 40 -5.76 -12.49 17.41
N ALA A 41 -4.79 -11.91 16.68
CA ALA A 41 -3.86 -10.92 17.20
C ALA A 41 -4.46 -9.51 17.34
N GLY A 42 -5.68 -9.27 16.85
CA GLY A 42 -6.35 -7.96 16.89
C GLY A 42 -5.89 -6.97 15.80
N GLU A 43 -5.09 -7.40 14.84
CA GLU A 43 -4.43 -6.53 13.85
C GLU A 43 -5.14 -6.50 12.48
N TYR A 44 -6.24 -7.24 12.31
CA TYR A 44 -6.89 -7.39 11.01
C TYR A 44 -7.31 -6.06 10.38
N TYR A 45 -7.99 -5.19 11.16
CA TYR A 45 -8.43 -3.90 10.65
C TYR A 45 -7.27 -2.93 10.41
N HIS A 46 -6.21 -2.98 11.23
CA HIS A 46 -5.00 -2.19 11.00
C HIS A 46 -4.27 -2.60 9.71
N ALA A 47 -4.19 -3.91 9.43
CA ALA A 47 -3.64 -4.40 8.17
C ALA A 47 -4.48 -3.94 6.97
N LEU A 48 -5.81 -4.00 7.06
CA LEU A 48 -6.70 -3.49 6.00
C LEU A 48 -6.56 -1.98 5.79
N ASP A 49 -6.46 -1.20 6.85
CA ASP A 49 -6.25 0.25 6.76
C ASP A 49 -4.90 0.59 6.10
N ALA A 50 -3.84 -0.16 6.42
CA ALA A 50 -2.53 0.02 5.80
C ALA A 50 -2.53 -0.34 4.30
N ILE A 51 -3.18 -1.45 3.93
CA ILE A 51 -3.38 -1.83 2.52
C ILE A 51 -4.18 -0.74 1.79
N LYS A 52 -5.26 -0.24 2.41
CA LYS A 52 -6.09 0.82 1.86
C LYS A 52 -5.29 2.11 1.64
N TRP A 53 -4.47 2.53 2.60
CA TRP A 53 -3.66 3.73 2.47
C TRP A 53 -2.69 3.68 1.29
N GLY A 54 -2.05 2.53 1.08
CA GLY A 54 -1.18 2.30 -0.08
C GLY A 54 -1.94 2.22 -1.41
N THR A 55 -3.04 1.48 -1.45
CA THR A 55 -3.83 1.29 -2.68
C THR A 55 -4.58 2.55 -3.12
N ASP A 56 -5.10 3.35 -2.19
CA ASP A 56 -5.69 4.67 -2.50
C ASP A 56 -4.66 5.57 -3.19
N TYR A 57 -3.40 5.51 -2.76
CA TYR A 57 -2.31 6.24 -3.42
C TYR A 57 -2.03 5.70 -4.83
N PHE A 58 -2.01 4.39 -5.04
CA PHE A 58 -1.84 3.82 -6.40
C PHE A 58 -2.96 4.23 -7.36
N ILE A 59 -4.21 4.31 -6.88
CA ILE A 59 -5.34 4.81 -7.68
C ILE A 59 -5.07 6.27 -8.11
N LYS A 60 -4.57 7.12 -7.21
CA LYS A 60 -4.17 8.49 -7.55
C LYS A 60 -3.02 8.54 -8.56
N CYS A 61 -2.06 7.62 -8.47
CA CYS A 61 -0.94 7.52 -9.40
C CYS A 61 -1.33 7.01 -10.80
N HIS A 62 -2.47 6.35 -10.96
CA HIS A 62 -2.92 5.83 -12.25
C HIS A 62 -3.95 6.76 -12.92
N THR A 63 -3.47 7.87 -13.47
CA THR A 63 -4.37 8.95 -13.95
C THR A 63 -5.03 8.68 -15.31
N GLN A 64 -4.49 7.74 -16.10
CA GLN A 64 -5.01 7.33 -17.41
C GLN A 64 -4.57 5.87 -17.68
N PRO A 65 -5.22 5.12 -18.59
CA PRO A 65 -4.97 3.69 -18.78
C PRO A 65 -3.52 3.26 -18.98
N ASN A 66 -2.66 4.13 -19.51
CA ASN A 66 -1.25 3.84 -19.77
C ASN A 66 -0.30 4.86 -19.12
N VAL A 67 -0.75 5.55 -18.07
CA VAL A 67 0.05 6.54 -17.32
C VAL A 67 0.13 6.12 -15.85
N LEU A 68 1.35 6.03 -15.32
CA LEU A 68 1.62 5.70 -13.93
C LEU A 68 2.70 6.64 -13.37
N TRP A 69 2.40 7.31 -12.25
CA TRP A 69 3.38 8.08 -11.48
C TRP A 69 4.18 7.11 -10.57
N GLY A 70 5.42 6.81 -10.96
CA GLY A 70 6.30 5.87 -10.26
C GLY A 70 7.15 6.49 -9.14
N GLN A 71 7.30 7.81 -9.14
CA GLN A 71 7.99 8.63 -8.13
C GLN A 71 7.55 10.09 -8.26
#